data_AF-A0A0D0CEC9-F1
#
_entry.id   AF-A0A0D0CEC9-F1
#
_cell.length_a   1.000
_cell.length_b   1.000
_cell.length_c   1.000
_cell.angle_alpha   90.00
_cell.angle_beta   90.00
_cell.angle_gamma   90.00
#
_symmetry.space_group_name_H-M   'P 1'
#
loop_
_entity.id
_entity.type
_entity.pdbx_description
1 polymer ?
#
loop_
_entity_poly.entity_id
_entity_poly.type
_entity_poly.pdbx_seq_one_letter_code
_entity_poly.pdbx_strand_id
1 'polypeptide(L)'
;MEGMTVDLPGLLELKEKYKFDLFVDEAHSIGAIGPHGHGVCDYFGVDPRTIDVLMGTLTKSFGASGGYIAGSRTLIDRLRVCSYSGAYAESISPPVFTQIIASMVSITSIDTGGTIVNSNTHKSGLHSSASSSFSTIQLEIQYHHPGPVPQRYLPQWISLPLPCPLVPKA
;
A
#
# COMPACT_ATOMS: atom_id res chain seq x y z
N MET A 1 18.34 -10.70 14.14
CA MET A 1 18.31 -12.16 13.91
C MET A 1 17.59 -12.91 15.03
N GLU A 2 17.33 -12.24 16.15
CA GLU A 2 16.85 -12.80 17.40
C GLU A 2 15.33 -12.66 17.57
N GLY A 3 14.66 -11.94 16.65
CA GLY A 3 13.21 -11.70 16.71
C GLY A 3 12.78 -10.84 17.90
N MET A 4 13.68 -10.04 18.47
CA MET A 4 13.36 -9.16 19.59
C MET A 4 12.68 -7.89 19.12
N THR A 5 11.67 -7.46 19.87
CA THR A 5 10.99 -6.17 19.67
C THR A 5 11.66 -5.11 20.54
N VAL A 6 11.85 -3.91 19.99
CA VAL A 6 12.35 -2.75 20.76
C VAL A 6 11.28 -2.23 21.72
N ASP A 7 11.69 -1.73 22.89
CA ASP A 7 10.81 -0.96 23.77
C ASP A 7 10.52 0.41 23.16
N LEU A 8 9.50 0.45 22.30
CA LEU A 8 9.09 1.67 21.60
C LEU A 8 8.55 2.76 22.54
N PRO A 9 7.70 2.46 23.55
CA PRO A 9 7.26 3.46 24.53
C PRO A 9 8.42 4.12 25.28
N GLY A 10 9.39 3.33 25.77
CA GLY A 10 10.57 3.89 26.45
C GLY A 10 11.42 4.78 25.53
N LEU A 11 11.50 4.44 24.25
CA LEU A 11 12.22 5.24 23.26
C LEU A 11 11.51 6.58 22.97
N LEU A 12 10.17 6.60 23.00
CA LEU A 12 9.38 7.82 22.86
C LEU A 12 9.54 8.76 24.05
N GLU A 13 9.61 8.23 25.28
CA GLU A 13 9.93 9.04 26.46
C GLU A 13 11.30 9.71 26.35
N LEU A 14 12.30 8.95 25.85
CA LEU A 14 13.64 9.49 25.60
C LEU A 14 13.62 10.53 24.50
N LYS A 15 12.85 10.33 23.42
CA LYS A 15 12.64 11.31 22.36
C LYS A 15 12.07 12.61 22.94
N GLU A 16 11.07 12.51 23.81
CA GLU A 16 10.49 13.70 24.44
C GLU A 16 11.51 14.44 25.32
N LYS A 17 12.36 13.71 26.05
CA LYS A 17 13.37 14.30 26.92
C LYS A 17 14.54 14.94 26.15
N TYR A 18 15.06 14.25 25.13
CA TYR A 18 16.32 14.63 24.46
C TYR A 18 16.12 15.24 23.07
N LYS A 19 14.89 15.30 22.55
CA LYS A 19 14.51 15.98 21.31
C LYS A 19 15.29 15.50 20.07
N PHE A 20 15.42 14.18 19.92
CA PHE A 20 16.00 13.56 18.73
C PHE A 20 14.92 13.12 17.73
N ASP A 21 15.31 13.00 16.46
CA ASP A 21 14.46 12.40 15.42
C ASP A 21 14.53 10.86 15.50
N LEU A 22 13.37 10.23 15.47
CA LEU A 22 13.19 8.79 15.57
C LEU A 22 12.83 8.19 14.22
N PHE A 23 13.68 7.27 13.76
CA PHE A 23 13.52 6.49 12.55
C PHE A 23 13.23 5.05 12.93
N VAL A 24 12.12 4.49 12.44
CA VAL A 24 11.70 3.11 12.74
C VAL A 24 11.55 2.33 11.44
N ASP A 25 12.33 1.25 11.32
CA ASP A 25 12.22 0.29 10.21
C ASP A 25 11.29 -0.87 10.60
N GLU A 26 10.12 -0.89 10.00
CA GLU A 26 9.06 -1.87 10.21
C GLU A 26 9.17 -3.08 9.27
N ALA A 27 10.31 -3.30 8.60
CA ALA A 27 10.45 -4.36 7.59
C ALA A 27 10.11 -5.77 8.09
N HIS A 28 10.36 -6.09 9.37
CA HIS A 28 10.10 -7.41 9.95
C HIS A 28 8.79 -7.50 10.76
N SER A 29 8.11 -6.38 10.94
CA SER A 29 6.96 -6.25 11.85
C SER A 29 5.68 -5.93 11.09
N ILE A 30 5.75 -5.11 10.04
CA ILE A 30 4.57 -4.81 9.23
C ILE A 30 4.01 -6.09 8.59
N GLY A 31 2.71 -6.31 8.77
CA GLY A 31 1.99 -7.51 8.37
C GLY A 31 2.24 -8.76 9.20
N ALA A 32 3.12 -8.70 10.21
CA ALA A 32 3.41 -9.83 11.10
C ALA A 32 2.86 -9.63 12.51
N ILE A 33 2.84 -8.40 13.02
CA ILE A 33 2.43 -8.07 14.40
C ILE A 33 1.45 -6.89 14.43
N GLY A 34 0.74 -6.78 15.55
CA GLY A 34 -0.33 -5.80 15.77
C GLY A 34 -1.71 -6.36 15.42
N PRO A 35 -2.78 -5.92 16.10
CA PRO A 35 -4.14 -6.40 15.84
C PRO A 35 -4.61 -6.20 14.40
N HIS A 36 -4.10 -5.17 13.71
CA HIS A 36 -4.42 -4.87 12.31
C HIS A 36 -3.27 -5.21 11.34
N GLY A 37 -2.20 -5.84 11.84
CA GLY A 37 -1.00 -6.10 11.04
C GLY A 37 -0.22 -4.84 10.63
N HIS A 38 -0.39 -3.73 11.34
CA HIS A 38 0.29 -2.47 11.00
C HIS A 38 1.73 -2.36 11.55
N GLY A 39 2.23 -3.37 12.28
CA GLY A 39 3.60 -3.41 12.77
C GLY A 39 3.76 -3.07 14.26
N VAL A 40 4.96 -2.64 14.65
CA VAL A 40 5.35 -2.38 16.06
C VAL A 40 4.49 -1.28 16.67
N CYS A 41 4.18 -0.23 15.90
CA CYS A 41 3.34 0.87 16.38
C CYS A 41 1.97 0.38 16.86
N ASP A 42 1.33 -0.48 16.06
CA ASP A 42 0.03 -1.08 16.35
C ASP A 42 0.10 -2.13 17.46
N TYR A 43 1.22 -2.85 17.56
CA TYR A 43 1.49 -3.77 18.67
C TYR A 43 1.53 -3.06 20.03
N PHE A 44 2.18 -1.89 20.13
CA PHE A 44 2.26 -1.10 21.36
C PHE A 44 1.11 -0.09 21.54
N GLY A 45 0.18 0.02 20.58
CA GLY A 45 -0.89 1.03 20.62
C GLY A 45 -0.39 2.47 20.53
N VAL A 46 0.78 2.67 19.91
CA VAL A 46 1.41 3.97 19.71
C VAL A 46 0.88 4.59 18.41
N ASP A 47 0.53 5.87 18.45
CA ASP A 47 0.17 6.62 17.24
C ASP A 47 1.39 6.71 16.30
N PRO A 48 1.33 6.17 15.07
CA PRO A 48 2.41 6.25 14.09
C PRO A 48 2.91 7.67 13.80
N ARG A 49 2.07 8.69 14.04
CA ARG A 49 2.45 10.11 13.85
C ARG A 49 3.48 10.62 14.86
N THR A 50 3.67 9.92 15.97
CA THR A 50 4.70 10.26 16.96
C THR A 50 6.11 9.92 16.48
N ILE A 51 6.23 9.11 15.42
CA ILE A 51 7.49 8.72 14.79
C ILE A 51 7.75 9.64 13.61
N ASP A 52 8.98 10.15 13.47
CA ASP A 52 9.29 11.16 12.45
C ASP A 52 9.42 10.53 11.07
N VAL A 53 10.03 9.34 11.02
CA VAL A 53 10.21 8.55 9.81
C VAL A 53 9.92 7.09 10.09
N LEU A 54 8.88 6.58 9.42
CA LEU A 54 8.57 5.17 9.32
C LEU A 54 9.07 4.67 7.97
N MET A 55 9.71 3.52 7.97
CA MET A 55 10.16 2.89 6.74
C MET A 55 9.96 1.40 6.78
N GLY A 56 9.94 0.76 5.62
CA GLY A 56 9.84 -0.68 5.55
C GLY A 56 10.02 -1.21 4.14
N THR A 57 10.10 -2.53 4.05
CA THR A 57 10.20 -3.25 2.78
C THR A 57 8.88 -3.91 2.41
N LEU A 58 8.64 -4.03 1.11
CA LEU A 58 7.51 -4.75 0.53
C LEU A 58 7.90 -6.18 0.09
N THR A 59 9.14 -6.60 0.33
CA THR A 59 9.67 -7.91 -0.08
C THR A 59 9.38 -9.06 0.89
N LYS A 60 8.91 -8.76 2.11
CA LYS A 60 8.68 -9.74 3.18
C LYS A 60 7.21 -10.12 3.27
N SER A 61 6.47 -9.60 4.25
CA SER A 61 5.07 -9.94 4.50
C SER A 61 4.17 -9.73 3.29
N PHE A 62 4.51 -8.77 2.42
CA PHE A 62 3.74 -8.48 1.21
C PHE A 62 4.11 -9.36 0.00
N GLY A 63 5.22 -10.10 0.05
CA GLY A 63 5.68 -11.01 -1.00
C GLY A 63 6.01 -10.36 -2.35
N ALA A 64 6.20 -9.04 -2.39
CA ALA A 64 6.37 -8.27 -3.62
C ALA A 64 7.79 -7.69 -3.75
N SER A 65 7.94 -6.50 -4.32
CA SER A 65 9.22 -5.79 -4.43
C SER A 65 9.09 -4.31 -4.09
N GLY A 66 10.18 -3.68 -3.69
CA GLY A 66 10.24 -2.27 -3.31
C GLY A 66 10.18 -2.03 -1.81
N GLY A 67 10.10 -0.75 -1.44
CA GLY A 67 10.03 -0.28 -0.07
C GLY A 67 9.28 1.04 0.00
N TYR A 68 8.98 1.48 1.21
CA TYR A 68 8.26 2.72 1.46
C TYR A 68 8.92 3.52 2.58
N ILE A 69 8.68 4.83 2.52
CA ILE A 69 8.99 5.77 3.59
C ILE A 69 7.72 6.57 3.85
N ALA A 70 7.31 6.63 5.11
CA ALA A 70 6.17 7.39 5.62
C ALA A 70 6.65 8.38 6.68
N GLY A 71 6.03 9.55 6.72
CA GLY A 71 6.42 10.63 7.62
C GLY A 71 5.67 11.90 7.27
N SER A 72 6.17 13.04 7.75
CA SER A 72 5.53 14.33 7.46
C SER A 72 5.54 14.64 5.97
N ARG A 73 4.49 15.33 5.49
CA ARG A 73 4.39 15.73 4.06
C ARG A 73 5.62 16.52 3.61
N THR A 74 6.08 17.45 4.44
CA THR A 74 7.27 18.27 4.16
C THR A 74 8.52 17.41 3.97
N LEU A 75 8.68 16.37 4.79
CA LEU A 75 9.79 15.42 4.66
C LEU A 75 9.70 14.63 3.36
N ILE A 76 8.52 14.08 3.04
CA ILE A 76 8.33 13.30 1.81
C ILE A 76 8.52 14.14 0.55
N ASP A 77 7.99 15.37 0.52
CA ASP A 77 8.16 16.28 -0.61
C ASP A 77 9.64 16.66 -0.80
N ARG A 78 10.39 16.85 0.30
CA ARG A 78 11.85 17.05 0.24
C ARG A 78 12.59 15.81 -0.24
N LEU A 79 12.25 14.61 0.23
CA LEU A 79 12.87 13.37 -0.24
C LEU A 79 12.65 13.17 -1.73
N ARG A 80 11.46 13.47 -2.26
CA ARG A 80 11.16 13.33 -3.70
C ARG A 80 12.04 14.21 -4.58
N VAL A 81 12.38 15.42 -4.12
CA VAL A 81 13.18 16.38 -4.89
C VAL A 81 14.68 16.20 -4.66
N CYS A 82 15.09 15.91 -3.42
CA CYS A 82 16.49 15.94 -3.02
C CYS A 82 17.17 14.56 -2.97
N SER A 83 16.40 13.46 -2.89
CA SER A 83 17.01 12.13 -2.83
C SER A 83 17.43 11.63 -4.21
N TYR A 84 18.53 10.88 -4.23
CA TYR A 84 18.97 10.20 -5.46
C TYR A 84 17.90 9.23 -5.97
N SER A 85 17.22 8.52 -5.06
CA SER A 85 16.11 7.64 -5.41
C SER A 85 14.94 8.39 -6.04
N GLY A 86 14.63 9.62 -5.59
CA GLY A 86 13.59 10.44 -6.19
C GLY A 86 13.94 10.94 -7.60
N ALA A 87 15.22 11.27 -7.83
CA ALA A 87 15.69 11.83 -9.10
C ALA A 87 16.00 10.77 -10.17
N TYR A 88 16.48 9.58 -9.78
CA TYR A 88 17.04 8.59 -10.72
C TYR A 88 16.41 7.20 -10.63
N ALA A 89 15.55 6.91 -9.65
CA ALA A 89 14.91 5.60 -9.59
C ALA A 89 13.70 5.53 -10.51
N GLU A 90 13.56 4.38 -11.16
CA GLU A 90 12.38 4.03 -11.94
C GLU A 90 11.21 3.68 -11.03
N SER A 91 9.99 3.97 -11.50
CA SER A 91 8.77 3.60 -10.78
C SER A 91 8.59 2.08 -10.74
N ILE A 92 7.96 1.59 -9.67
CA ILE A 92 7.57 0.19 -9.54
C ILE A 92 6.65 -0.25 -10.69
N SER A 93 6.80 -1.49 -11.16
CA SER A 93 5.96 -1.99 -12.25
C SER A 93 4.49 -2.14 -11.80
N PRO A 94 3.51 -1.85 -12.68
CA PRO A 94 2.10 -1.95 -12.31
C PRO A 94 1.67 -3.31 -11.74
N PRO A 95 2.12 -4.48 -12.29
CA PRO A 95 1.78 -5.77 -11.70
C PRO A 95 2.27 -5.95 -10.26
N VAL A 96 3.49 -5.51 -9.95
CA VAL A 96 4.03 -5.59 -8.59
C VAL A 96 3.24 -4.68 -7.65
N PHE A 97 2.86 -3.49 -8.10
CA PHE A 97 2.01 -2.60 -7.31
C PHE A 97 0.64 -3.22 -6.99
N THR A 98 -0.01 -3.87 -7.97
CA THR A 98 -1.28 -4.57 -7.71
C THR A 98 -1.16 -5.69 -6.70
N GLN A 99 -0.04 -6.43 -6.72
CA GLN A 99 0.24 -7.46 -5.73
C GLN A 99 0.40 -6.87 -4.32
N ILE A 100 1.14 -5.77 -4.18
CA ILE A 100 1.32 -5.08 -2.89
C ILE A 100 -0.04 -4.72 -2.27
N ILE A 101 -0.94 -4.17 -3.08
CA ILE A 101 -2.26 -3.76 -2.58
C ILE A 101 -3.10 -4.99 -2.20
N ALA A 102 -3.09 -6.05 -3.01
CA ALA A 102 -3.80 -7.29 -2.68
C ALA A 102 -3.31 -7.89 -1.34
N SER A 103 -1.99 -7.93 -1.14
CA SER A 103 -1.38 -8.39 0.10
C SER A 103 -1.76 -7.48 1.28
N MET A 104 -1.72 -6.16 1.11
CA MET A 104 -2.09 -5.19 2.16
C MET A 104 -3.54 -5.35 2.61
N VAL A 105 -4.47 -5.47 1.66
CA VAL A 105 -5.89 -5.71 1.96
C VAL A 105 -6.07 -7.02 2.73
N SER A 106 -5.39 -8.09 2.30
CA SER A 106 -5.46 -9.39 2.95
C SER A 106 -4.91 -9.37 4.38
N ILE A 107 -3.85 -8.60 4.64
CA ILE A 107 -3.22 -8.45 5.95
C ILE A 107 -4.08 -7.61 6.90
N THR A 108 -4.57 -6.46 6.43
CA THR A 108 -5.22 -5.46 7.29
C THR A 108 -6.64 -5.84 7.70
N SER A 109 -7.16 -6.98 7.20
CA SER A 109 -8.54 -7.45 7.45
C SER A 109 -9.58 -6.34 7.25
N ILE A 110 -9.30 -5.38 6.37
CA ILE A 110 -10.32 -4.46 5.91
C ILE A 110 -11.28 -5.34 5.14
N ASP A 111 -12.46 -5.58 5.73
CA ASP A 111 -13.64 -6.04 5.00
C ASP A 111 -13.84 -5.03 3.89
N THR A 112 -13.19 -5.30 2.77
CA THR A 112 -13.47 -4.63 1.53
C THR A 112 -14.90 -5.05 1.31
N GLY A 113 -15.85 -4.12 1.45
CA GLY A 113 -17.28 -4.35 1.33
C GLY A 113 -17.71 -4.82 -0.07
N GLY A 114 -16.90 -5.65 -0.73
CA GLY A 114 -17.33 -6.66 -1.67
C GLY A 114 -18.45 -7.43 -1.00
N THR A 115 -19.66 -7.06 -1.41
CA THR A 115 -20.76 -7.98 -1.61
C THR A 115 -20.18 -9.36 -1.91
N ILE A 116 -20.13 -10.21 -0.88
CA ILE A 116 -20.15 -11.65 -1.07
C ILE A 116 -21.45 -11.84 -1.84
N VAL A 117 -21.35 -11.99 -3.16
CA VAL A 117 -22.45 -12.55 -3.94
C VAL A 117 -22.64 -13.93 -3.33
N ASN A 118 -23.66 -14.04 -2.48
CA ASN A 118 -24.11 -15.29 -1.91
C ASN A 118 -24.27 -16.31 -3.03
N SER A 119 -23.28 -17.18 -3.21
CA SER A 119 -23.41 -18.36 -4.05
C SER A 119 -24.24 -19.39 -3.27
N ASN A 120 -25.54 -19.12 -3.14
CA ASN A 120 -26.53 -20.09 -2.68
C ASN A 120 -27.88 -19.73 -3.30
N THR A 121 -28.07 -20.15 -4.55
CA THR A 121 -29.32 -20.73 -5.10
C THR A 121 -29.11 -20.94 -6.60
N HIS A 122 -28.91 -22.18 -7.04
CA HIS A 122 -29.78 -22.78 -8.06
C HIS A 122 -29.46 -24.27 -8.25
N LYS A 123 -30.48 -25.06 -7.98
CA LYS A 123 -30.61 -26.47 -8.34
C LYS A 123 -30.38 -26.67 -9.85
N SER A 124 -29.69 -27.76 -10.19
CA SER A 124 -29.84 -28.61 -11.38
C SER A 124 -30.64 -28.06 -12.58
N GLY A 125 -29.98 -27.95 -13.74
CA GLY A 125 -30.62 -27.79 -15.05
C GLY A 125 -29.62 -27.89 -16.20
N LEU A 126 -29.85 -28.87 -17.08
CA LEU A 126 -29.03 -29.30 -18.22
C LEU A 126 -29.09 -28.33 -19.45
N HIS A 127 -28.01 -28.33 -20.25
CA HIS A 127 -27.84 -27.94 -21.67
C HIS A 127 -28.11 -26.50 -22.16
N SER A 128 -27.08 -25.87 -22.76
CA SER A 128 -27.01 -25.56 -24.21
C SER A 128 -25.71 -24.84 -24.56
N SER A 129 -25.09 -25.28 -25.65
CA SER A 129 -23.86 -24.79 -26.26
C SER A 129 -24.06 -23.41 -26.92
N ALA A 130 -23.11 -22.49 -26.75
CA ALA A 130 -22.91 -21.38 -27.68
C ALA A 130 -21.45 -20.89 -27.65
N SER A 131 -20.78 -21.10 -28.78
CA SER A 131 -19.46 -20.62 -29.15
C SER A 131 -19.40 -19.09 -29.13
N SER A 132 -18.31 -18.49 -28.63
CA SER A 132 -17.92 -17.15 -29.08
C SER A 132 -16.40 -16.94 -29.00
N SER A 133 -15.82 -17.02 -30.19
CA SER A 133 -14.61 -16.43 -30.74
C SER A 133 -13.76 -15.53 -29.84
N PHE A 134 -12.49 -15.93 -29.73
CA PHE A 134 -11.34 -15.10 -29.37
C PHE A 134 -11.25 -13.92 -30.34
N SER A 135 -11.36 -12.68 -29.85
CA SER A 135 -11.00 -11.49 -30.62
C SER A 135 -9.85 -10.77 -29.92
N THR A 136 -8.69 -10.78 -30.57
CA THR A 136 -7.52 -10.00 -30.20
C THR A 136 -7.86 -8.52 -30.38
N ILE A 137 -8.08 -7.80 -29.29
CA ILE A 137 -8.20 -6.34 -29.32
C ILE A 137 -6.78 -5.78 -29.50
N GLN A 138 -6.44 -5.39 -30.74
CA GLN A 138 -5.38 -4.43 -31.00
C GLN A 138 -5.83 -3.08 -30.44
N LEU A 139 -5.26 -2.65 -29.32
CA LEU A 139 -5.38 -1.27 -28.82
C LEU A 139 -4.06 -0.56 -29.11
N GLU A 140 -4.10 0.39 -30.04
CA GLU A 140 -3.04 1.38 -30.25
C GLU A 140 -2.73 2.07 -28.91
N ILE A 141 -1.48 1.98 -28.47
CA ILE A 141 -1.01 2.68 -27.27
C ILE A 141 -0.64 4.10 -27.68
N GLN A 142 -1.63 5.01 -27.70
CA GLN A 142 -1.34 6.44 -27.58
C GLN A 142 -1.01 6.73 -26.11
N TYR A 143 0.29 6.78 -25.82
CA TYR A 143 0.80 7.07 -24.48
C TYR A 143 0.67 8.57 -24.17
N HIS A 144 -0.22 8.91 -23.24
CA HIS A 144 -0.32 10.25 -22.69
C HIS A 144 -0.46 10.14 -21.17
N HIS A 145 0.57 10.49 -20.41
CA HIS A 145 0.44 10.79 -18.99
C HIS A 145 0.74 12.28 -18.76
N PRO A 146 -0.17 12.99 -18.11
CA PRO A 146 0.17 13.48 -16.78
C PRO A 146 -1.07 13.43 -15.88
N GLY A 147 -1.24 12.36 -15.14
CA GLY A 147 -2.36 12.18 -14.22
C GLY A 147 -2.36 10.81 -13.56
N PRO A 148 -3.18 10.61 -12.51
CA PRO A 148 -3.37 9.31 -11.89
C PRO A 148 -3.83 8.27 -12.92
N VAL A 149 -3.39 7.02 -12.75
CA VAL A 149 -3.72 5.89 -13.64
C VAL A 149 -5.24 5.81 -13.80
N PRO A 150 -5.78 5.80 -15.04
CA PRO A 150 -7.22 5.68 -15.26
C PRO A 150 -7.78 4.43 -14.59
N GLN A 151 -8.93 4.56 -13.91
CA GLN A 151 -9.54 3.49 -13.10
C GLN A 151 -9.79 2.18 -13.87
N ARG A 152 -9.93 2.25 -15.20
CA ARG A 152 -10.06 1.07 -16.09
C ARG A 152 -8.83 0.14 -16.10
N TYR A 153 -7.65 0.65 -15.76
CA TYR A 153 -6.41 -0.14 -15.69
C TYR A 153 -6.17 -0.73 -14.30
N LEU A 154 -7.01 -0.34 -13.33
CA LEU A 154 -6.96 -0.86 -11.98
C LEU A 154 -7.87 -2.09 -11.86
N PRO A 155 -7.46 -3.12 -11.10
CA PRO A 155 -8.36 -4.21 -10.73
C PRO A 155 -9.69 -3.69 -10.16
N GLN A 156 -10.82 -4.33 -10.47
CA GLN A 156 -12.15 -3.82 -10.08
C GLN A 156 -12.35 -3.66 -8.56
N TRP A 157 -11.56 -4.36 -7.76
CA TRP A 157 -11.57 -4.33 -6.30
C TRP A 157 -10.66 -3.25 -5.69
N ILE A 158 -9.87 -2.51 -6.49
CA ILE A 158 -9.08 -1.38 -5.99
C ILE A 158 -9.71 -0.04 -6.41
N SER A 159 -10.13 0.72 -5.42
CA SER A 159 -10.53 2.12 -5.59
C SER A 159 -9.45 3.01 -4.98
N LEU A 160 -8.67 3.71 -5.80
CA LEU A 160 -7.72 4.70 -5.28
C LEU A 160 -8.51 5.87 -4.66
N PRO A 161 -8.06 6.44 -3.52
CA PRO A 161 -8.64 7.66 -3.00
C PRO A 161 -8.56 8.75 -4.07
N LEU A 162 -9.70 9.38 -4.36
CA LEU A 162 -9.77 10.46 -5.35
C LEU A 162 -8.77 11.55 -4.96
N PRO A 163 -8.00 12.10 -5.91
CA PRO A 163 -7.16 13.25 -5.61
C PRO A 163 -8.06 14.36 -5.03
N CYS A 164 -7.69 14.89 -3.86
CA CYS A 164 -8.36 16.07 -3.30
C CYS A 164 -8.53 17.12 -4.39
N PRO A 165 -9.70 17.77 -4.50
CA PRO A 165 -9.92 18.79 -5.51
C PRO A 165 -8.80 19.81 -5.40
N LEU A 166 -8.04 19.96 -6.49
CA LEU A 166 -6.99 20.95 -6.61
C LEU A 166 -7.61 22.29 -6.21
N VAL A 167 -7.05 22.91 -5.17
CA VAL A 167 -7.42 24.27 -4.75
C VAL A 167 -7.43 25.13 -6.02
N PRO A 168 -8.54 25.80 -6.36
CA PRO A 168 -8.58 26.65 -7.53
C PRO A 168 -7.46 27.68 -7.38
N LYS A 169 -6.53 27.68 -8.34
CA LYS A 169 -5.53 28.75 -8.43
C LYS A 169 -6.29 30.06 -8.57
N ALA A 170 -6.08 30.95 -7.60
CA ALA A 170 -6.43 32.36 -7.71
C ALA A 170 -5.58 33.04 -8.80
#